data_AF-A0AA43DB64-F1
#
_entry.id   AF-A0AA43DB64-F1
#
_cell.length_a   1.000
_cell.length_b   1.000
_cell.length_c   1.000
_cell.angle_alpha   90.00
_cell.angle_beta   90.00
_cell.angle_gamma   90.00
#
_symmetry.space_group_name_H-M   'P 1'
#
loop_
_entity.id
_entity.type
_entity.pdbx_description
1 polymer ?
#
loop_
_entity_poly.entity_id
_entity_poly.type
_entity_poly.pdbx_seq_one_letter_code
_entity_poly.pdbx_strand_id
1 'polypeptide(L)'
;MKKVLTILLVANLAVAVSSCEGQVKQTGASKEVYSIVAKQLQAGLDTGSLKAKNNSGIDFREAARKVTPCVVHVNSKWNAPEDQQELKEDNPFRDFFGDEFWGDFFRPFRPHGPRQGTASGVILTSDGYIVTNNHVIEDADEIEVVLHDQRSYRAKIVGADPKTDLALLKIDETNLSFL
;
A
#
# COMPACT_ATOMS: atom_id res chain seq x y z
N MET A 1 54.83 0.13 -0.09
CA MET A 1 54.21 1.26 -0.82
C MET A 1 52.87 1.70 -0.21
N LYS A 2 51.94 0.81 0.14
CA LYS A 2 50.62 1.18 0.72
C LYS A 2 50.68 1.90 2.09
N LYS A 3 51.63 1.54 2.96
CA LYS A 3 51.77 2.16 4.31
C LYS A 3 52.27 3.61 4.28
N VAL A 4 53.03 3.99 3.25
CA VAL A 4 53.55 5.36 3.09
C VAL A 4 52.43 6.31 2.64
N LEU A 5 51.49 5.82 1.82
CA LEU A 5 50.34 6.59 1.34
C LEU A 5 49.35 6.92 2.48
N THR A 6 49.16 6.02 3.45
CA THR A 6 48.29 6.25 4.61
C THR A 6 48.88 7.28 5.57
N ILE A 7 50.20 7.28 5.78
CA ILE A 7 50.87 8.27 6.63
C ILE A 7 50.82 9.66 5.99
N LEU A 8 50.95 9.75 4.66
CA LEU A 8 50.81 11.01 3.90
C LEU A 8 49.37 11.57 3.92
N LEU A 9 48.35 10.72 3.98
CA LEU A 9 46.96 11.14 4.06
C LEU A 9 46.60 11.65 5.48
N VAL A 10 47.13 11.01 6.53
CA VAL A 10 46.93 11.43 7.92
C VAL A 10 47.70 12.72 8.23
N ALA A 11 48.89 12.92 7.65
CA ALA A 11 49.65 14.15 7.80
C ALA A 11 48.95 15.36 7.16
N ASN A 12 48.30 15.20 6.00
CA ASN A 12 47.53 16.28 5.38
C ASN A 12 46.26 16.64 6.18
N LEU A 13 45.65 15.66 6.86
CA LEU A 13 44.51 15.92 7.71
C LEU A 13 44.90 16.63 9.03
N ALA A 14 46.10 16.36 9.55
CA ALA A 14 46.62 17.06 10.73
C ALA A 14 47.00 18.53 10.43
N VAL A 15 47.51 18.82 9.23
CA VAL A 15 47.83 20.20 8.80
C VAL A 15 46.56 21.04 8.60
N ALA A 16 45.43 20.43 8.20
CA ALA A 16 44.15 21.13 8.15
C ALA A 16 43.61 21.54 9.53
N VAL A 17 43.97 20.81 10.60
CA VAL A 17 43.57 21.14 11.97
C VAL A 17 44.46 22.23 12.58
N SER A 18 45.77 22.25 12.31
CA SER A 18 46.64 23.35 12.74
C SER A 18 46.43 24.66 11.95
N SER A 19 45.82 24.62 10.75
CA SER A 19 45.43 25.85 10.04
C SER A 19 44.19 26.54 10.66
N CYS A 20 43.46 25.86 11.54
CA CYS A 20 42.38 26.45 12.33
C CYS A 20 42.83 27.05 13.67
N GLU A 21 44.08 26.86 14.10
CA GLU A 21 44.62 27.50 15.32
C GLU A 21 44.77 29.03 15.18
N GLY A 22 44.66 29.56 13.95
CA GLY A 22 44.76 31.00 13.66
C GLY A 22 43.53 31.84 14.03
N GLN A 23 42.36 31.25 14.32
CA GLN A 23 41.13 32.02 14.57
C GLN A 23 40.42 31.77 15.91
N VAL A 24 40.99 30.99 16.83
CA VAL A 24 40.32 30.65 18.11
C VAL A 24 40.79 31.50 19.31
N LYS A 25 41.61 32.55 19.11
CA LYS A 25 41.96 33.47 20.21
C LYS A 25 40.82 34.37 20.69
N GLN A 26 39.63 34.29 20.11
CA GLN A 26 38.46 35.05 20.58
C GLN A 26 37.18 34.22 20.55
N THR A 27 37.05 33.27 21.48
CA THR A 27 35.74 32.90 22.03
C THR A 27 35.99 32.03 23.26
N GLY A 28 35.76 32.60 24.43
CA GLY A 28 35.91 31.94 25.73
C GLY A 28 34.84 30.88 25.97
N ALA A 29 34.88 29.77 25.24
CA ALA A 29 34.10 28.60 25.58
C ALA A 29 34.79 27.85 26.75
N SER A 30 34.06 27.65 27.85
CA SER A 30 34.56 26.95 29.03
C SER A 30 34.93 25.50 28.70
N LYS A 31 35.85 24.92 29.48
CA LYS A 31 36.29 23.51 29.35
C LYS A 31 35.14 22.49 29.31
N GLU A 32 33.95 22.87 29.78
CA GLU A 32 32.74 22.05 29.76
C GLU A 32 32.18 21.87 28.34
N VAL A 33 32.30 22.87 27.46
CA VAL A 33 31.80 22.76 26.09
C VAL A 33 32.61 21.72 25.31
N TYR A 34 33.93 21.69 25.53
CA TYR A 34 34.81 20.68 24.93
C TYR A 34 34.52 19.27 25.45
N SER A 35 34.22 19.11 26.74
CA SER A 35 33.91 17.80 27.30
C SER A 35 32.55 17.27 26.81
N ILE A 36 31.55 18.14 26.61
CA ILE A 36 30.25 17.79 26.04
C ILE A 36 30.39 17.34 24.59
N VAL A 37 31.12 18.10 23.77
CA VAL A 37 31.35 17.76 22.36
C VAL A 37 32.17 16.48 22.23
N ALA A 38 33.18 16.27 23.08
CA ALA A 38 33.95 15.02 23.12
C ALA A 38 33.10 13.81 23.53
N LYS A 39 32.18 13.97 24.49
CA LYS A 39 31.24 12.92 24.92
C LYS A 39 30.26 12.55 23.81
N GLN A 40 29.81 13.54 23.03
CA GLN A 40 28.92 13.34 21.88
C GLN A 40 29.63 12.59 20.73
N LEU A 41 30.93 12.85 20.53
CA LEU A 41 31.77 12.14 19.56
C LEU A 41 32.06 10.69 19.97
N GLN A 42 32.24 10.41 21.27
CA GLN A 42 32.37 9.03 21.76
C GLN A 42 31.04 8.25 21.72
N ALA A 43 29.92 8.90 22.03
CA ALA A 43 28.59 8.29 21.89
C ALA A 43 28.22 7.95 20.43
N GLY A 44 28.79 8.67 19.45
CA GLY A 44 28.69 8.35 18.03
C GLY A 44 29.61 7.20 17.56
N LEU A 45 30.59 6.78 18.37
CA LEU A 45 31.47 5.64 18.11
C LEU A 45 30.98 4.35 18.81
N ASP A 46 30.10 4.49 19.80
CA ASP A 46 29.42 3.40 20.52
C ASP A 46 28.10 2.97 19.85
N THR A 47 27.84 3.39 18.61
CA THR A 47 27.06 2.55 17.68
C THR A 47 27.92 1.33 17.37
N GLY A 48 28.00 0.44 18.35
CA GLY A 48 28.58 -0.87 18.23
C GLY A 48 28.05 -1.47 16.95
N SER A 49 28.96 -1.69 16.01
CA SER A 49 28.86 -2.61 14.89
C SER A 49 27.41 -3.02 14.63
N LEU A 50 26.63 -2.11 14.04
CA LEU A 50 25.57 -2.56 13.17
C LEU A 50 26.34 -3.29 12.08
N LYS A 51 26.55 -4.60 12.30
CA LYS A 51 26.81 -5.55 11.24
C LYS A 51 25.74 -5.20 10.22
N ALA A 52 26.14 -4.49 9.17
CA ALA A 52 25.39 -4.30 7.96
C ALA A 52 25.20 -5.72 7.43
N LYS A 53 24.19 -6.40 7.98
CA LYS A 53 23.76 -7.69 7.54
C LYS A 53 22.98 -7.36 6.28
N ASN A 54 23.75 -7.42 5.21
CA ASN A 54 23.37 -7.47 3.81
C ASN A 54 23.53 -6.14 3.08
N ASN A 55 24.51 -6.18 2.19
CA ASN A 55 24.59 -5.37 0.98
C ASN A 55 23.53 -5.84 -0.05
N SER A 56 22.29 -6.05 0.41
CA SER A 56 21.12 -6.23 -0.45
C SER A 56 20.34 -4.92 -0.40
N GLY A 57 19.95 -4.39 -1.56
CA GLY A 57 19.12 -3.18 -1.64
C GLY A 57 17.86 -3.26 -0.76
N ILE A 58 17.15 -2.14 -0.62
CA ILE A 58 15.91 -2.00 0.17
C ILE A 58 15.02 -3.25 0.00
N ASP A 59 14.77 -3.98 1.10
CA ASP A 59 13.96 -5.20 1.13
C ASP A 59 12.58 -4.93 1.77
N PHE A 60 11.51 -5.08 0.98
CA PHE A 60 10.14 -4.84 1.41
C PHE A 60 9.45 -6.08 2.00
N ARG A 61 10.10 -7.26 2.06
CA ARG A 61 9.47 -8.50 2.54
C ARG A 61 8.93 -8.37 3.97
N GLU A 62 9.71 -7.75 4.84
CA GLU A 62 9.34 -7.55 6.24
C GLU A 62 8.15 -6.59 6.39
N ALA A 63 8.13 -5.52 5.60
CA ALA A 63 7.00 -4.60 5.57
C ALA A 63 5.75 -5.29 5.01
N ALA A 64 5.87 -5.94 3.84
CA ALA A 64 4.79 -6.67 3.19
C ALA A 64 4.18 -7.73 4.12
N ARG A 65 5.00 -8.54 4.79
CA ARG A 65 4.53 -9.55 5.74
C ARG A 65 3.65 -8.98 6.86
N LYS A 66 3.91 -7.75 7.30
CA LYS A 66 3.11 -7.08 8.34
C LYS A 66 1.82 -6.49 7.80
N VAL A 67 1.81 -5.94 6.58
CA VAL A 67 0.65 -5.23 6.03
C VAL A 67 -0.30 -6.10 5.22
N THR A 68 0.17 -7.22 4.63
CA THR A 68 -0.68 -8.11 3.82
C THR A 68 -1.94 -8.59 4.56
N PRO A 69 -1.90 -8.97 5.85
CA PRO A 69 -3.11 -9.36 6.58
C PRO A 69 -4.16 -8.25 6.75
N CYS A 70 -3.76 -6.99 6.58
CA CYS A 70 -4.64 -5.83 6.71
C CYS A 70 -5.35 -5.47 5.39
N VAL A 71 -4.95 -6.08 4.27
CA VAL A 71 -5.55 -5.84 2.95
C VAL A 71 -6.63 -6.89 2.67
N VAL A 72 -7.77 -6.43 2.17
CA VAL A 72 -8.93 -7.26 1.86
C VAL A 72 -9.33 -7.13 0.40
N HIS A 73 -10.10 -8.10 -0.07
CA HIS A 73 -10.75 -8.08 -1.37
C HIS A 73 -12.21 -7.71 -1.21
N VAL A 74 -12.70 -6.77 -2.02
CA VAL A 74 -14.07 -6.27 -1.98
C VAL A 74 -14.77 -6.69 -3.27
N ASN A 75 -15.85 -7.46 -3.13
CA ASN A 75 -16.71 -7.91 -4.21
C ASN A 75 -18.06 -7.23 -4.09
N SER A 76 -18.43 -6.47 -5.11
CA SER A 76 -19.73 -5.81 -5.22
C SER A 76 -20.59 -6.54 -6.23
N LYS A 77 -21.86 -6.77 -5.91
CA LYS A 77 -22.84 -7.39 -6.81
C LYS A 77 -23.99 -6.42 -7.03
N TRP A 78 -24.34 -6.22 -8.29
CA TRP A 78 -25.56 -5.54 -8.72
C TRP A 78 -26.50 -6.56 -9.34
N ASN A 79 -27.69 -6.69 -8.76
CA ASN A 79 -28.76 -7.49 -9.29
C ASN A 79 -29.24 -6.84 -10.60
N ALA A 80 -29.32 -7.65 -11.66
CA ALA A 80 -29.97 -7.20 -12.87
C ALA A 80 -31.46 -6.94 -12.57
N PRO A 81 -32.07 -5.85 -13.08
CA PRO A 81 -33.51 -5.67 -12.99
C PRO A 81 -34.20 -6.92 -13.54
N GLU A 82 -35.08 -7.52 -12.74
CA GLU A 82 -35.82 -8.75 -13.08
C GLU A 82 -36.77 -8.57 -14.27
N ASP A 83 -36.93 -7.33 -14.75
CA ASP A 83 -37.92 -6.87 -15.73
C ASP A 83 -37.43 -6.91 -17.19
N GLN A 84 -36.74 -7.99 -17.57
CA GLN A 84 -36.50 -8.33 -18.99
C GLN A 84 -36.97 -9.74 -19.35
N GLN A 85 -38.08 -10.16 -18.74
CA GLN A 85 -38.98 -11.08 -19.44
C GLN A 85 -39.63 -10.31 -20.60
N GLU A 86 -39.40 -10.78 -21.83
CA GLU A 86 -40.13 -10.39 -23.03
C GLU A 86 -39.82 -9.02 -23.68
N LEU A 87 -38.56 -8.79 -24.04
CA LEU A 87 -38.29 -8.03 -25.27
C LEU A 87 -38.01 -9.02 -26.41
N LYS A 88 -39.08 -9.37 -27.14
CA LYS A 88 -38.99 -9.85 -28.53
C LYS A 88 -38.36 -8.74 -29.35
N GLU A 89 -37.03 -8.66 -29.35
CA GLU A 89 -36.32 -7.69 -30.16
C GLU A 89 -35.81 -8.34 -31.43
N ASP A 90 -36.44 -7.92 -32.53
CA ASP A 90 -35.97 -8.08 -33.89
C ASP A 90 -34.55 -7.50 -33.99
N ASN A 91 -33.57 -8.39 -33.93
CA ASN A 91 -32.17 -8.05 -34.17
C ASN A 91 -32.04 -7.57 -35.64
N PRO A 92 -31.62 -6.33 -35.91
CA PRO A 92 -31.44 -5.82 -37.28
C PRO A 92 -30.35 -6.56 -38.08
N PHE A 93 -29.53 -7.39 -37.40
CA PHE A 93 -28.57 -8.30 -38.01
C PHE A 93 -29.18 -9.64 -38.46
N ARG A 94 -30.35 -10.01 -37.93
CA ARG A 94 -31.10 -11.21 -38.28
C ARG A 94 -31.59 -11.15 -39.73
N ASP A 95 -32.07 -9.99 -40.15
CA ASP A 95 -32.50 -9.70 -41.52
C ASP A 95 -31.37 -9.80 -42.56
N PHE A 96 -30.10 -9.69 -42.13
CA PHE A 96 -28.94 -9.70 -43.02
C PHE A 96 -28.30 -11.09 -43.20
N PHE A 97 -28.37 -11.98 -42.21
CA PHE A 97 -27.65 -13.26 -42.22
C PHE A 97 -28.53 -14.52 -42.09
N GLY A 98 -29.84 -14.36 -41.84
CA GLY A 98 -30.81 -15.45 -41.80
C GLY A 98 -30.82 -16.29 -40.51
N ASP A 99 -32.00 -16.82 -40.18
CA ASP A 99 -32.28 -17.54 -38.92
C ASP A 99 -31.49 -18.85 -38.78
N GLU A 100 -31.20 -19.52 -39.89
CA GLU A 100 -30.51 -20.82 -39.91
C GLU A 100 -29.01 -20.73 -39.56
N PHE A 101 -28.35 -19.63 -39.93
CA PHE A 101 -26.90 -19.45 -39.69
C PHE A 101 -26.62 -18.90 -38.28
N TRP A 102 -27.51 -18.05 -37.76
CA TRP A 102 -27.37 -17.45 -36.43
C TRP A 102 -27.86 -18.36 -35.29
N GLY A 103 -28.84 -19.23 -35.53
CA GLY A 103 -29.48 -20.06 -34.50
C GLY A 103 -28.55 -21.05 -33.79
N ASP A 104 -27.56 -21.60 -34.51
CA ASP A 104 -26.64 -22.62 -33.98
C ASP A 104 -25.21 -22.10 -33.72
N PHE A 105 -24.71 -21.13 -34.51
CA PHE A 105 -23.33 -20.63 -34.38
C PHE A 105 -23.21 -19.42 -33.43
N PHE A 106 -24.26 -18.59 -33.34
CA PHE A 106 -24.26 -17.35 -32.58
C PHE A 106 -25.45 -17.29 -31.61
N ARG A 107 -25.63 -18.32 -30.77
CA ARG A 107 -26.37 -18.10 -29.51
C ARG A 107 -25.70 -16.90 -28.83
N PRO A 108 -26.39 -15.76 -28.68
CA PRO A 108 -25.73 -14.60 -28.13
C PRO A 108 -25.37 -14.97 -26.70
N PHE A 109 -24.06 -14.99 -26.42
CA PHE A 109 -23.53 -14.85 -25.06
C PHE A 109 -24.02 -13.50 -24.54
N ARG A 110 -25.29 -13.43 -24.16
CA ARG A 110 -25.81 -12.36 -23.34
C ARG A 110 -25.35 -12.72 -21.92
N PRO A 111 -24.42 -11.97 -21.31
CA PRO A 111 -24.17 -12.10 -19.89
C PRO A 111 -25.42 -11.61 -19.16
N HIS A 112 -26.43 -12.47 -19.02
CA HIS A 112 -27.60 -12.25 -18.16
C HIS A 112 -27.25 -12.55 -16.69
N GLY A 113 -26.01 -12.31 -16.30
CA GLY A 113 -25.54 -12.50 -14.93
C GLY A 113 -25.62 -11.19 -14.16
N PRO A 114 -25.77 -11.24 -12.82
CA PRO A 114 -25.58 -10.06 -11.99
C PRO A 114 -24.23 -9.43 -12.33
N ARG A 115 -24.21 -8.10 -12.46
CA ARG A 115 -22.96 -7.37 -12.69
C ARG A 115 -22.12 -7.51 -11.42
N GLN A 116 -20.83 -7.76 -11.58
CA GLN A 116 -19.90 -7.90 -10.46
C GLN A 116 -18.77 -6.89 -10.59
N GLY A 117 -18.31 -6.40 -9.44
CA GLY A 117 -17.25 -5.42 -9.30
C GLY A 117 -16.25 -5.94 -8.29
N THR A 118 -14.98 -5.66 -8.54
CA THR A 118 -13.89 -6.17 -7.73
C THR A 118 -12.94 -5.04 -7.38
N ALA A 119 -12.57 -4.95 -6.12
CA ALA A 119 -11.55 -4.01 -5.65
C ALA A 119 -10.78 -4.54 -4.45
N SER A 120 -9.90 -3.69 -3.93
CA SER A 120 -9.21 -3.90 -2.67
C SER A 120 -9.75 -2.95 -1.60
N GLY A 121 -9.57 -3.34 -0.35
CA GLY A 121 -9.79 -2.47 0.80
C GLY A 121 -8.69 -2.66 1.84
N VAL A 122 -8.66 -1.77 2.83
CA VAL A 122 -7.71 -1.84 3.95
C VAL A 122 -8.47 -1.78 5.27
N ILE A 123 -8.15 -2.68 6.20
CA ILE A 123 -8.70 -2.71 7.54
C ILE A 123 -8.02 -1.62 8.40
N LEU A 124 -8.83 -0.72 8.95
CA LEU A 124 -8.38 0.41 9.77
C LEU A 124 -8.38 0.10 11.26
N THR A 125 -9.21 -0.83 11.71
CA THR A 125 -9.37 -1.15 13.13
C THR A 125 -9.62 -2.64 13.35
N SER A 126 -9.29 -3.13 14.55
CA SER A 126 -9.44 -4.55 14.91
C SER A 126 -10.89 -5.04 14.98
N ASP A 127 -11.86 -4.13 15.04
CA ASP A 127 -13.30 -4.38 15.01
C ASP A 127 -13.90 -4.30 13.60
N GLY A 128 -13.08 -4.21 12.54
CA GLY A 128 -13.54 -4.48 11.17
C GLY A 128 -14.08 -3.28 10.40
N TYR A 129 -13.59 -2.07 10.69
CA TYR A 129 -13.77 -0.94 9.77
C TYR A 129 -12.77 -1.02 8.61
N ILE A 130 -13.27 -0.83 7.40
CA ILE A 130 -12.52 -1.04 6.16
C ILE A 130 -12.72 0.16 5.24
N VAL A 131 -11.62 0.69 4.70
CA VAL A 131 -11.68 1.73 3.66
C VAL A 131 -11.52 1.13 2.27
N THR A 132 -12.29 1.62 1.32
CA THR A 132 -12.20 1.28 -0.11
C THR A 132 -12.63 2.48 -0.96
N ASN A 133 -12.70 2.31 -2.27
CA ASN A 133 -13.18 3.33 -3.20
C ASN A 133 -14.71 3.40 -3.20
N ASN A 134 -15.27 4.59 -3.36
CA ASN A 134 -16.73 4.77 -3.45
C ASN A 134 -17.30 4.17 -4.74
N HIS A 135 -16.66 4.38 -5.89
CA HIS A 135 -17.18 3.89 -7.18
C HIS A 135 -17.27 2.36 -7.28
N VAL A 136 -16.63 1.63 -6.36
CA VAL A 136 -16.67 0.16 -6.29
C VAL A 136 -17.96 -0.31 -5.63
N ILE A 137 -18.44 0.42 -4.63
CA ILE A 137 -19.58 0.04 -3.80
C ILE A 137 -20.84 0.85 -4.13
N GLU A 138 -20.71 1.84 -5.02
CA GLU A 138 -21.80 2.67 -5.51
C GLU A 138 -22.91 1.81 -6.15
N ASP A 139 -24.14 2.01 -5.67
CA ASP A 139 -25.35 1.29 -6.06
C ASP A 139 -25.30 -0.25 -5.93
N ALA A 140 -24.29 -0.80 -5.24
CA ALA A 140 -24.16 -2.25 -5.08
C ALA A 140 -25.24 -2.79 -4.12
N ASP A 141 -25.97 -3.83 -4.55
CA ASP A 141 -26.98 -4.49 -3.73
C ASP A 141 -26.34 -5.31 -2.61
N GLU A 142 -25.23 -5.97 -2.92
CA GLU A 142 -24.48 -6.77 -1.95
C GLU A 142 -22.98 -6.48 -2.06
N ILE A 143 -22.36 -6.33 -0.88
CA ILE A 143 -20.92 -6.16 -0.75
C ILE A 143 -20.39 -7.31 0.11
N GLU A 144 -19.48 -8.07 -0.46
CA GLU A 144 -18.77 -9.17 0.17
C GLU A 144 -17.30 -8.78 0.32
N VAL A 145 -16.78 -8.92 1.53
CA VAL A 145 -15.37 -8.70 1.83
C VAL A 145 -14.72 -10.04 2.11
N VAL A 146 -13.64 -10.33 1.40
CA VAL A 146 -12.82 -11.53 1.59
C VAL A 146 -11.49 -11.13 2.22
N LEU A 147 -11.21 -11.68 3.39
CA LEU A 147 -9.96 -11.47 4.13
C LEU A 147 -8.81 -12.26 3.50
N HIS A 148 -7.57 -11.93 3.89
CA HIS A 148 -6.36 -12.64 3.44
C HIS A 148 -6.39 -14.15 3.75
N ASP A 149 -7.07 -14.57 4.81
CA ASP A 149 -7.23 -15.97 5.21
C ASP A 149 -8.43 -16.68 4.54
N GLN A 150 -9.00 -16.08 3.48
CA GLN A 150 -10.13 -16.58 2.69
C GLN A 150 -11.47 -16.61 3.43
N ARG A 151 -11.58 -15.99 4.61
CA ARG A 151 -12.88 -15.78 5.26
C ARG A 151 -13.66 -14.68 4.54
N SER A 152 -14.93 -14.95 4.22
CA SER A 152 -15.85 -14.00 3.59
C SER A 152 -16.87 -13.44 4.58
N TYR A 153 -17.15 -12.14 4.49
CA TYR A 153 -18.13 -11.44 5.32
C TYR A 153 -19.00 -10.53 4.45
N ARG A 154 -20.29 -10.44 4.77
CA ARG A 154 -21.14 -9.38 4.21
C ARG A 154 -20.81 -8.07 4.90
N ALA A 155 -20.49 -7.04 4.12
CA ALA A 155 -20.17 -5.72 4.64
C ALA A 155 -21.39 -4.79 4.62
N LYS A 156 -21.42 -3.84 5.56
CA LYS A 156 -22.37 -2.74 5.62
C LYS A 156 -21.66 -1.44 5.28
N ILE A 157 -22.31 -0.58 4.51
CA ILE A 157 -21.81 0.77 4.23
C ILE A 157 -22.05 1.63 5.47
N VAL A 158 -20.98 2.15 6.06
CA VAL A 158 -21.05 3.11 7.19
C VAL A 158 -21.20 4.52 6.66
N GLY A 159 -20.50 4.84 5.56
CA GLY A 159 -20.58 6.12 4.88
C GLY A 159 -19.70 6.15 3.64
N ALA A 160 -19.97 7.09 2.74
CA ALA A 160 -19.17 7.29 1.54
C ALA A 160 -19.06 8.79 1.19
N ASP A 161 -17.95 9.16 0.55
CA ASP A 161 -17.68 10.50 0.04
C ASP A 161 -17.40 10.43 -1.48
N PRO A 162 -18.39 10.83 -2.31
CA PRO A 162 -18.24 10.86 -3.77
C PRO A 162 -17.17 11.86 -4.26
N LYS A 163 -16.82 12.89 -3.48
CA LYS A 163 -15.84 13.90 -3.92
C LYS A 163 -14.42 13.38 -3.88
N THR A 164 -14.09 12.57 -2.88
CA THR A 164 -12.76 11.96 -2.70
C THR A 164 -12.71 10.51 -3.18
N ASP A 165 -13.83 9.96 -3.67
CA ASP A 165 -13.98 8.56 -4.05
C ASP A 165 -13.61 7.59 -2.92
N LEU A 166 -14.05 7.88 -1.68
CA LEU A 166 -13.77 7.04 -0.52
C LEU A 166 -15.06 6.48 0.08
N ALA A 167 -14.99 5.24 0.56
CA ALA A 167 -16.07 4.60 1.29
C ALA A 167 -15.55 3.88 2.54
N LEU A 168 -16.35 3.91 3.60
CA LEU A 168 -16.12 3.21 4.85
C LEU A 168 -17.14 2.08 4.98
N LEU A 169 -16.62 0.87 5.07
CA LEU A 169 -17.37 -0.36 5.25
C LEU A 169 -17.17 -0.93 6.67
N LYS A 170 -18.13 -1.71 7.14
CA LYS A 170 -18.06 -2.45 8.40
C LYS A 170 -18.40 -3.92 8.18
N ILE A 171 -17.56 -4.81 8.70
CA ILE A 171 -17.85 -6.25 8.79
C ILE A 171 -18.05 -6.68 10.25
N ASP A 172 -18.81 -7.75 10.47
CA ASP A 172 -19.09 -8.28 11.80
C ASP A 172 -18.02 -9.32 12.19
N GLU A 173 -16.81 -8.86 12.48
CA GLU A 173 -15.66 -9.67 12.94
C GLU A 173 -14.78 -8.85 13.91
N THR A 174 -14.06 -9.55 14.80
CA THR A 174 -13.19 -8.95 15.81
C THR A 174 -11.79 -9.56 15.76
N ASN A 175 -10.81 -8.90 16.40
CA ASN A 175 -9.41 -9.34 16.44
C ASN A 175 -8.75 -9.46 15.05
N LEU A 176 -9.11 -8.54 14.15
CA LEU A 176 -8.49 -8.44 12.84
C LEU A 176 -7.11 -7.78 12.92
N SER A 177 -6.23 -8.15 11.98
CA SER A 177 -5.02 -7.38 11.72
C SER A 177 -5.41 -6.09 11.00
N PHE A 178 -4.93 -4.95 11.49
CA PHE A 178 -5.27 -3.62 10.97
C PHE A 178 -4.01 -2.76 10.82
N LEU A 179 -4.13 -1.66 10.09
CA LEU A 179 -3.03 -0.75 9.78
C LEU A 179 -2.84 0.35 10.83
#